data_AF-A0A2C1Z107-F1
#
_entry.id   AF-A0A2C1Z107-F1
#
_cell.length_a   1.000
_cell.length_b   1.000
_cell.length_c   1.000
_cell.angle_alpha   90.00
_cell.angle_beta   90.00
_cell.angle_gamma   90.00
#
_symmetry.space_group_name_H-M   'P 1'
#
loop_
_entity.id
_entity.type
_entity.pdbx_description
1 polymer ?
#
loop_
_entity_poly.entity_id
_entity_poly.type
_entity_poly.pdbx_seq_one_letter_code
_entity_poly.pdbx_strand_id
1 'polypeptide(L)' 'MAKVCKVREIVEELKKCPVRVDVQVETPAGAFSLVEYARGSGQVLIKTMFGPKLSSNPWVVSNAFSLLK' A
#
# COMPACT_ATOMS: atom_id res chain seq x y z
N MET A 1 3.05 12.63 8.59
CA MET A 1 4.52 12.53 8.81
C MET A 1 4.92 11.31 9.62
N ALA A 2 4.49 11.16 10.88
CA ALA A 2 4.97 10.09 11.79
C ALA A 2 4.79 8.63 11.29
N LYS A 3 3.66 8.31 10.61
CA LYS A 3 3.40 6.96 10.07
C LYS A 3 4.37 6.55 8.95
N VAL A 4 4.81 7.49 8.12
CA VAL A 4 5.71 7.20 6.98
C VAL A 4 7.13 6.92 7.46
N CYS A 5 7.59 7.63 8.50
CA CYS A 5 8.91 7.38 9.10
C CYS A 5 9.04 5.93 9.59
N LYS A 6 8.01 5.42 10.28
CA LYS A 6 8.02 4.04 10.77
C LYS A 6 8.05 2.99 9.66
N VAL A 7 7.34 3.24 8.56
CA VAL A 7 7.36 2.34 7.41
C VAL A 7 8.73 2.32 6.72
N ARG A 8 9.41 3.46 6.64
CA ARG A 8 10.79 3.52 6.13
C ARG A 8 11.75 2.70 6.98
N GLU A 9 11.66 2.78 8.30
CA GLU A 9 12.49 1.94 9.20
C GLU A 9 12.30 0.45 8.93
N ILE A 10 11.05 -0.01 8.77
CA ILE A 10 10.76 -1.42 8.45
C ILE A 10 11.38 -1.80 7.10
N VAL A 11 11.23 -0.96 6.08
CA VAL A 11 11.83 -1.21 4.76
C VAL A 11 13.35 -1.27 4.82
N GLU A 12 14.01 -0.41 5.59
CA GLU A 12 15.47 -0.46 5.76
C GLU A 12 15.93 -1.71 6.50
N GLU A 13 15.18 -2.20 7.48
CA GLU A 13 15.52 -3.46 8.16
C GLU A 13 15.39 -4.66 7.22
N LEU A 14 14.31 -4.71 6.42
CA LEU A 14 14.06 -5.79 5.46
C LEU A 14 15.13 -5.85 4.35
N LYS A 15 15.76 -4.72 4.00
CA LYS A 15 16.88 -4.68 3.05
C LYS A 15 18.13 -5.38 3.56
N LYS A 16 18.26 -5.62 4.86
CA LYS A 16 19.40 -6.34 5.46
C LYS A 16 19.26 -7.85 5.32
N CYS A 17 18.09 -8.36 4.96
CA CYS A 17 17.91 -9.79 4.70
C CYS A 17 18.80 -10.25 3.53
N PRO A 18 19.33 -11.48 3.57
CA PRO A 18 20.19 -12.02 2.51
C PRO A 18 19.47 -12.20 1.17
N VAL A 19 18.13 -12.09 1.17
CA VAL A 19 17.27 -12.16 -0.01
C VAL A 19 16.31 -10.97 0.00
N ARG A 20 15.88 -10.53 -1.19
CA ARG A 20 14.88 -9.47 -1.33
C ARG A 20 13.57 -9.90 -0.69
N VAL A 21 13.13 -9.17 0.34
CA VAL A 21 11.79 -9.33 0.93
C VAL A 21 10.83 -8.33 0.29
N ASP A 22 9.77 -8.83 -0.33
CA ASP A 22 8.70 -8.01 -0.89
C ASP A 22 7.47 -8.08 0.02
N VAL A 23 7.21 -7.01 0.77
CA VAL A 23 6.09 -6.97 1.72
C VAL A 23 4.87 -6.34 1.05
N GLN A 24 3.78 -7.11 1.05
CA GLN A 24 2.46 -6.67 0.67
C GLN A 24 1.61 -6.47 1.92
N VAL A 25 1.05 -5.27 2.11
CA VAL A 25 0.17 -4.93 3.23
C VAL A 25 -1.27 -5.12 2.81
N GLU A 26 -1.99 -5.98 3.52
CA GLU A 26 -3.42 -6.20 3.29
C GLU A 26 -4.28 -5.22 4.10
N THR A 27 -5.34 -4.72 3.46
CA THR A 27 -6.34 -3.83 4.04
C THR A 27 -7.73 -4.22 3.52
N PRO A 28 -8.82 -3.72 4.11
CA PRO A 28 -10.16 -3.91 3.54
C PRO A 28 -10.33 -3.38 2.11
N ALA A 29 -9.49 -2.44 1.66
CA ALA A 29 -9.55 -1.90 0.30
C ALA A 29 -8.82 -2.77 -0.74
N GLY A 30 -8.04 -3.76 -0.30
CA GLY A 30 -7.16 -4.59 -1.12
C GLY A 30 -5.74 -4.61 -0.53
N ALA A 31 -4.73 -4.78 -1.36
CA ALA A 31 -3.35 -4.87 -0.87
C ALA A 31 -2.37 -4.00 -1.67
N PHE A 32 -1.38 -3.40 -1.00
CA PHE A 32 -0.38 -2.52 -1.62
C PHE A 32 1.05 -2.87 -1.20
N SER A 33 2.05 -2.40 -1.95
CA SER A 33 3.47 -2.63 -1.63
C SER A 33 3.95 -1.72 -0.49
N LEU A 34 4.57 -2.29 0.54
CA LEU A 34 5.15 -1.52 1.65
C LEU A 34 6.24 -0.56 1.17
N VAL A 35 7.06 -0.99 0.21
CA VAL A 35 8.15 -0.18 -0.38
C VAL A 35 7.59 1.02 -1.14
N GLU A 36 6.48 0.84 -1.84
CA GLU A 36 5.80 1.95 -2.53
C GLU A 36 5.25 2.97 -1.51
N TYR A 37 4.59 2.50 -0.45
CA TYR A 37 4.08 3.38 0.60
C TYR A 37 5.19 4.15 1.33
N ALA A 38 6.36 3.55 1.52
CA ALA A 38 7.54 4.19 2.12
C ALA A 38 8.05 5.41 1.33
N ARG A 39 7.82 5.45 0.01
CA ARG A 39 8.24 6.58 -0.86
C ARG A 39 7.54 7.87 -0.46
N GLY A 40 6.30 7.78 0.06
CA GLY A 40 5.56 8.94 0.52
C GLY A 40 5.04 9.85 -0.60
N SER A 41 4.82 9.31 -1.80
CA SER A 41 4.22 10.01 -2.96
C SER A 41 2.78 10.47 -2.75
N GLY A 42 2.17 10.14 -1.61
CA GLY A 42 0.78 10.50 -1.28
C GLY A 42 -0.28 9.61 -1.93
N GLN A 43 0.11 8.72 -2.84
CA GLN A 43 -0.75 7.69 -3.44
C GLN A 43 0.00 6.37 -3.58
N VAL A 44 -0.73 5.27 -3.47
CA VAL A 44 -0.25 3.90 -3.72
C VAL A 44 -1.21 3.13 -4.61
N LEU A 45 -0.68 2.20 -5.40
CA LEU A 45 -1.46 1.26 -6.17
C LEU A 45 -1.99 0.14 -5.26
N ILE A 46 -3.30 0.08 -5.08
CA ILE A 46 -3.98 -1.02 -4.40
C ILE A 46 -4.32 -2.09 -5.43
N LYS A 47 -3.82 -3.30 -5.21
CA LYS A 47 -4.25 -4.52 -5.89
C LYS A 47 -5.59 -4.96 -5.29
N THR A 48 -6.63 -4.98 -6.11
CA THR A 48 -7.96 -5.45 -5.71
C THR A 48 -8.41 -6.60 -6.61
N MET A 49 -9.43 -7.34 -6.18
CA MET A 49 -10.09 -8.39 -6.96
C MET A 49 -10.68 -7.86 -8.28
N PHE A 50 -10.97 -6.55 -8.35
CA PHE A 50 -11.62 -5.90 -9.49
C PHE A 50 -10.62 -5.08 -10.34
N GLY A 51 -9.33 -5.37 -10.20
CA GLY A 51 -8.25 -4.65 -10.87
C GLY A 51 -7.53 -3.63 -9.98
N PRO A 52 -6.40 -3.08 -10.44
CA PRO A 52 -5.60 -2.14 -9.67
C PRO A 52 -6.29 -0.77 -9.57
N LYS A 53 -6.20 -0.14 -8.41
CA LYS A 53 -6.73 1.21 -8.15
C LYS A 53 -5.67 2.08 -7.48
N LEU A 54 -5.50 3.31 -7.97
CA LEU A 54 -4.64 4.28 -7.31
C LEU A 54 -5.41 4.94 -6.16
N SER A 55 -4.84 4.96 -4.96
CA SER A 55 -5.49 5.51 -3.76
C SER A 55 -4.54 6.35 -2.92
N SER A 56 -5.02 7.50 -2.44
CA SER A 56 -4.30 8.32 -1.45
C SER A 56 -4.44 7.80 -0.01
N ASN A 57 -5.44 6.95 0.25
CA ASN A 57 -5.65 6.34 1.54
C ASN A 57 -5.97 4.84 1.38
N PRO A 58 -4.97 3.96 1.54
CA PRO A 58 -5.16 2.52 1.33
C PRO A 58 -6.02 1.85 2.40
N TRP A 59 -6.45 2.57 3.42
CA TRP A 59 -7.29 2.05 4.49
C TRP A 59 -8.80 2.28 4.24
N VAL A 60 -9.14 3.14 3.27
CA VAL A 60 -10.54 3.49 2.98
C VAL A 60 -11.02 2.73 1.76
N VAL A 61 -12.09 1.96 1.92
CA VAL A 61 -12.77 1.28 0.81
C VAL A 61 -13.50 2.33 -0.01
N SER A 62 -13.01 2.59 -1.23
CA SER A 62 -13.77 3.38 -2.20
C SER A 62 -14.81 2.48 -2.86
N ASN A 63 -16.09 2.71 -2.52
CA ASN A 63 -17.20 2.05 -3.20
C ASN A 63 -17.25 2.53 -4.66
N ALA A 64 -16.80 1.69 -5.58
CA ALA A 64 -17.05 1.89 -7.01
C ALA A 64 -18.48 1.45 -7.42
N PHE A 65 -19.24 0.87 -6.50
CA PHE A 65 -20.59 0.33 -6.76
C PHE A 65 -21.70 1.39 -6.87
N SER A 66 -21.37 2.69 -6.87
CA SER A 66 -22.36 3.75 -7.10
C SER A 66 -22.69 4.02 -8.57
N LEU A 67 -22.00 3.38 -9.53
CA LEU A 67 -22.19 3.58 -10.97
C LEU A 67 -22.93 2.44 -11.70
N LEU A 68 -23.43 1.43 -10.96
CA LEU A 68 -24.39 0.45 -11.46
C LEU A 68 -25.76 0.74 -10.84
N LYS A 69 -26.37 1.85 -11.27
CA LYS A 69 -27.82 2.08 -11.16
C LYS A 69 -28.37 2.22 -12.57
#